data_AF-A0A1S2LDE4-F1
#
_entry.id   AF-A0A1S2LDE4-F1
#
_cell.length_a   1.000
_cell.length_b   1.000
_cell.length_c   1.000
_cell.angle_alpha   90.00
_cell.angle_beta   90.00
_cell.angle_gamma   90.00
#
_symmetry.space_group_name_H-M   'P 1'
#
loop_
_entity.id
_entity.type
_entity.pdbx_description
1 polymer ?
#
loop_
_entity_poly.entity_id
_entity_poly.type
_entity_poly.pdbx_seq_one_letter_code
_entity_poly.pdbx_strand_id
1 'polypeptide(L)'
;MEKFMINKKMLRKLSLMNNHREPSVEILDSLYAQVFLEVSIYRFQTSKLQKEIDHALKKGNKEEFGKLAEKYNEILFKYKDGIKFSKKGFELTIELEEYDL
;
A
#
# COMPACT_ATOMS: atom_id res chain seq x y z
N MET A 1 -18.82 -13.48 -6.05
CA MET A 1 -17.48 -13.45 -5.41
C MET A 1 -16.45 -12.91 -6.40
N GLU A 2 -16.68 -11.73 -6.97
CA GLU A 2 -15.70 -11.03 -7.84
C GLU A 2 -14.82 -10.03 -7.06
N LYS A 3 -14.97 -9.97 -5.72
CA LYS A 3 -14.54 -8.84 -4.89
C LYS A 3 -13.04 -8.79 -4.57
N PHE A 4 -12.25 -9.67 -5.15
CA PHE A 4 -10.79 -9.69 -5.03
C PHE A 4 -10.13 -10.03 -6.36
N MET A 5 -10.60 -9.49 -7.50
CA MET A 5 -9.89 -9.69 -8.77
C MET A 5 -8.49 -9.06 -8.70
N ILE A 6 -7.54 -9.89 -8.29
CA ILE A 6 -6.11 -9.67 -8.37
C ILE A 6 -5.80 -9.48 -9.85
N ASN A 7 -5.45 -8.25 -10.23
CA ASN A 7 -5.16 -7.94 -11.62
C ASN A 7 -3.96 -8.77 -12.09
N LYS A 8 -4.06 -9.38 -13.27
CA LYS A 8 -3.00 -10.15 -13.93
C LYS A 8 -1.66 -9.39 -14.06
N LYS A 9 -1.69 -8.05 -13.95
CA LYS A 9 -0.50 -7.18 -13.84
C LYS A 9 0.29 -7.37 -12.52
N MET A 10 -0.39 -7.58 -11.38
CA MET A 10 0.25 -7.88 -10.09
C MET A 10 1.05 -9.21 -10.15
N LEU A 11 0.49 -10.22 -10.85
CA LEU A 11 1.13 -11.51 -11.06
C LEU A 11 2.44 -11.43 -11.86
N ARG A 12 2.60 -10.42 -12.72
CA ARG A 12 3.85 -10.20 -13.50
C ARG A 12 4.94 -9.51 -12.69
N LYS A 13 4.59 -8.63 -11.73
CA LYS A 13 5.54 -7.93 -10.83
C LYS A 13 6.01 -8.82 -9.67
N LEU A 14 5.27 -9.91 -9.40
CA LEU A 14 5.67 -11.06 -8.58
C LEU A 14 6.87 -11.84 -9.16
N SER A 15 7.62 -11.28 -10.11
CA SER A 15 8.81 -11.86 -10.72
C SER A 15 9.91 -12.07 -9.68
N LEU A 16 9.72 -13.12 -8.87
CA LEU A 16 10.66 -14.08 -8.33
C LEU A 16 12.13 -13.70 -8.50
N MET A 17 12.52 -12.61 -7.86
CA MET A 17 13.92 -12.25 -7.71
C MET A 17 14.47 -13.13 -6.58
N ASN A 18 14.81 -14.39 -6.89
CA ASN A 18 16.06 -15.05 -6.46
C ASN A 18 16.05 -16.58 -6.43
N ASN A 19 14.94 -17.26 -6.71
CA ASN A 19 14.96 -18.72 -6.70
C ASN A 19 14.61 -19.24 -8.08
N HIS A 20 15.48 -20.10 -8.63
CA HIS A 20 15.26 -20.83 -9.89
C HIS A 20 14.11 -21.85 -9.78
N ARG A 21 13.08 -21.54 -8.98
CA ARG A 21 11.93 -22.38 -8.61
C ARG A 21 10.69 -21.49 -8.50
N GLU A 22 9.57 -22.00 -8.99
CA GLU A 22 8.28 -21.33 -8.82
C GLU A 22 7.82 -21.40 -7.36
N PRO A 23 7.17 -20.34 -6.84
CA PRO A 23 6.61 -20.31 -5.50
C PRO A 23 5.39 -21.23 -5.44
N SER A 24 5.14 -21.84 -4.27
CA SER A 24 3.88 -22.55 -4.06
C SER A 24 2.70 -21.58 -3.98
N VAL A 25 1.49 -22.07 -4.26
CA VAL A 25 0.24 -21.30 -4.13
C VAL A 25 0.10 -20.68 -2.74
N GLU A 26 0.43 -21.43 -1.68
CA GLU A 26 0.39 -20.91 -0.31
C GLU A 26 1.34 -19.72 -0.07
N ILE A 27 2.52 -19.73 -0.71
CA ILE A 27 3.47 -18.61 -0.61
C ILE A 27 2.91 -17.39 -1.34
N LEU A 28 2.35 -17.60 -2.52
CA LEU A 28 1.69 -16.55 -3.30
C LEU A 28 0.51 -15.93 -2.55
N ASP A 29 -0.38 -16.76 -2.01
CA ASP A 29 -1.54 -16.32 -1.23
C ASP A 29 -1.13 -15.55 0.02
N SER A 30 -0.08 -16.00 0.72
CA SER A 30 0.45 -15.29 1.89
C SER A 30 1.05 -13.94 1.51
N LEU A 31 1.86 -13.86 0.46
CA LEU A 31 2.42 -12.59 -0.02
C LEU A 31 1.30 -11.66 -0.49
N TYR A 32 0.29 -12.19 -1.17
CA TYR A 32 -0.86 -11.44 -1.61
C TYR A 32 -1.66 -10.87 -0.44
N ALA A 33 -1.97 -11.68 0.58
CA ALA A 33 -2.73 -11.22 1.73
C ALA A 33 -2.00 -10.08 2.47
N GLN A 34 -0.67 -10.16 2.57
CA GLN A 34 0.15 -9.11 3.16
C GLN A 34 0.10 -7.81 2.36
N VAL A 35 0.27 -7.90 1.04
CA VAL A 35 0.16 -6.77 0.12
C VAL A 35 -1.22 -6.12 0.22
N PHE A 36 -2.27 -6.93 0.11
CA PHE A 36 -3.64 -6.44 0.10
C PHE A 36 -3.94 -5.69 1.39
N LEU A 37 -3.54 -6.24 2.53
CA LEU A 37 -3.73 -5.61 3.83
C LEU A 37 -3.00 -4.26 3.90
N GLU A 38 -1.71 -4.24 3.55
CA GLU A 38 -0.90 -3.03 3.70
C GLU A 38 -1.34 -1.91 2.75
N VAL A 39 -1.68 -2.24 1.50
CA VAL A 39 -2.24 -1.28 0.53
C VAL A 39 -3.59 -0.74 1.03
N SER A 40 -4.43 -1.60 1.60
CA SER A 40 -5.73 -1.19 2.15
C SER A 40 -5.56 -0.24 3.34
N ILE A 41 -4.60 -0.52 4.22
CA ILE A 41 -4.26 0.35 5.36
C ILE A 41 -3.78 1.71 4.86
N TYR A 42 -2.82 1.73 3.93
CA TYR A 42 -2.28 2.96 3.36
C TYR A 42 -3.40 3.83 2.78
N ARG A 43 -4.23 3.27 1.89
CA ARG A 43 -5.34 4.00 1.24
C ARG A 43 -6.37 4.51 2.24
N PHE A 44 -6.71 3.71 3.24
CA PHE A 44 -7.66 4.13 4.27
C PHE A 44 -7.12 5.31 5.06
N GLN A 45 -5.87 5.24 5.51
CA GLN A 45 -5.27 6.28 6.32
C GLN A 45 -5.07 7.59 5.53
N THR A 46 -4.56 7.51 4.31
CA THR A 46 -4.36 8.70 3.46
C THR A 46 -5.69 9.35 3.09
N SER A 47 -6.70 8.58 2.67
CA SER A 47 -8.03 9.10 2.35
C SER A 47 -8.72 9.74 3.57
N LYS A 48 -8.58 9.12 4.75
CA LYS A 48 -9.13 9.67 5.99
C LYS A 48 -8.48 11.01 6.33
N LEU A 49 -7.14 11.07 6.32
CA LEU A 49 -6.41 12.30 6.63
C LEU A 49 -6.70 13.41 5.63
N GLN A 50 -6.78 13.11 4.33
CA GLN A 50 -7.16 14.11 3.32
C GLN A 50 -8.52 14.74 3.63
N LYS A 51 -9.53 13.93 3.98
CA LYS A 51 -10.86 14.45 4.36
C LYS A 51 -10.82 15.32 5.61
N GLU A 52 -10.02 14.93 6.61
CA GLU A 52 -9.84 15.71 7.84
C GLU A 52 -9.10 17.03 7.56
N ILE A 53 -8.08 17.01 6.69
CA ILE A 53 -7.33 18.18 6.23
C ILE A 53 -8.27 19.16 5.51
N ASP A 54 -9.07 18.68 4.56
CA ASP A 54 -10.04 19.49 3.82
C ASP A 54 -11.04 20.16 4.78
N HIS A 55 -11.46 19.43 5.81
CA HIS A 55 -12.37 19.96 6.82
C HIS A 55 -11.70 21.01 7.72
N ALA A 56 -10.45 20.80 8.14
CA ALA A 56 -9.68 21.79 8.89
C ALA A 56 -9.46 23.09 8.08
N LEU A 57 -9.18 22.96 6.77
CA LEU A 57 -9.07 24.08 5.85
C LEU A 57 -10.39 24.85 5.73
N LYS A 58 -11.52 24.17 5.54
CA LYS A 58 -12.86 24.80 5.48
C LYS A 58 -13.19 25.58 6.75
N LYS A 59 -12.71 25.12 7.91
CA LYS A 59 -12.89 25.79 9.21
C LYS A 59 -11.87 26.90 9.49
N GLY A 60 -10.87 27.08 8.63
CA GLY A 60 -9.76 28.01 8.88
C GLY A 60 -8.88 27.62 10.08
N ASN A 61 -8.93 26.35 10.51
CA ASN A 61 -8.19 25.89 11.69
C ASN A 61 -6.75 25.51 11.31
N LYS A 62 -5.86 26.50 11.36
CA LYS A 62 -4.44 26.34 10.98
C LYS A 62 -3.69 25.31 11.85
N GLU A 63 -3.99 25.25 13.13
CA GLU A 63 -3.30 24.33 14.06
C GLU A 63 -3.66 22.88 13.75
N GLU A 64 -4.96 22.60 13.58
CA GLU A 64 -5.47 21.28 13.23
C GLU A 64 -4.96 20.85 11.84
N PHE A 65 -4.99 21.76 10.86
CA PHE A 65 -4.39 21.53 9.55
C PHE A 65 -2.92 21.12 9.66
N GLY A 66 -2.11 21.86 10.42
CA GLY A 66 -0.68 21.57 10.59
C GLY A 66 -0.43 20.17 11.14
N LYS A 67 -1.16 19.78 12.20
CA LYS A 67 -1.04 18.45 12.81
C LYS A 67 -1.47 17.32 11.85
N LEU A 68 -2.52 17.55 11.07
CA LEU A 68 -3.00 16.54 10.11
C LEU A 68 -2.07 16.42 8.89
N ALA A 69 -1.54 17.54 8.40
CA ALA A 69 -0.58 17.56 7.30
C ALA A 69 0.73 16.87 7.69
N GLU A 70 1.22 17.06 8.92
CA GLU A 70 2.39 16.36 9.43
C GLU A 70 2.17 14.84 9.43
N LYS A 71 1.06 14.36 10.01
CA LYS A 71 0.69 12.93 9.98
C LYS A 71 0.56 12.37 8.56
N TYR A 72 0.00 13.16 7.65
CA TYR A 72 -0.12 12.75 6.24
C TYR A 72 1.26 12.59 5.60
N ASN A 73 2.16 13.54 5.84
CA ASN A 73 3.54 13.47 5.36
C ASN A 73 4.34 12.32 5.98
N GLU A 74 4.13 12.00 7.26
CA GLU A 74 4.72 10.82 7.90
C GLU A 74 4.32 9.53 7.18
N ILE A 75 3.05 9.41 6.80
CA ILE A 75 2.57 8.25 6.03
C ILE A 75 3.22 8.23 4.65
N LEU A 76 3.22 9.34 3.90
CA LEU A 76 3.88 9.40 2.60
C LEU A 76 5.37 9.02 2.71
N PHE A 77 6.07 9.55 3.71
CA PHE A 77 7.48 9.23 3.94
C PHE A 77 7.70 7.77 4.29
N LYS A 78 6.84 7.18 5.12
CA LYS A 78 6.90 5.75 5.48
C LYS A 78 6.83 4.84 4.24
N TYR A 79 6.03 5.20 3.26
CA TYR A 79 5.78 4.38 2.07
C TYR A 79 6.49 4.85 0.80
N LYS A 80 7.37 5.86 0.89
CA LYS A 80 8.04 6.50 -0.26
C LYS A 80 8.83 5.52 -1.13
N ASP A 81 9.44 4.51 -0.52
CA ASP A 81 10.30 3.53 -1.19
C ASP A 81 9.51 2.27 -1.62
N GLY A 82 8.18 2.36 -1.56
CA GLY A 82 7.27 1.21 -1.71
C GLY A 82 7.30 0.27 -0.51
N ILE A 83 6.56 -0.83 -0.62
CA ILE A 83 6.48 -1.87 0.39
C ILE A 83 7.19 -3.11 -0.12
N LYS A 84 8.10 -3.65 0.70
CA LYS A 84 8.82 -4.89 0.44
C LYS A 84 8.30 -6.00 1.33
N PHE A 85 7.89 -7.10 0.72
CA PHE A 85 7.47 -8.32 1.40
C PHE A 85 8.43 -9.45 1.05
N SER A 86 8.76 -10.29 2.03
CA SER A 86 9.56 -11.49 1.80
C SER A 86 8.95 -12.71 2.49
N LYS A 87 8.97 -13.86 1.78
CA LYS A 87 8.47 -15.14 2.30
C LYS A 87 9.25 -16.29 1.70
N LYS A 88 9.91 -17.10 2.54
CA LYS A 88 10.63 -18.32 2.12
C LYS A 88 11.60 -18.09 0.93
N GLY A 89 12.30 -16.94 0.92
CA GLY A 89 13.25 -16.58 -0.13
C GLY A 89 12.64 -15.96 -1.39
N PHE A 90 11.32 -15.72 -1.41
CA PHE A 90 10.65 -14.94 -2.44
C PHE A 90 10.41 -13.53 -1.95
N GLU A 91 10.66 -12.55 -2.80
CA GLU A 91 10.50 -11.12 -2.50
C GLU A 91 9.52 -10.46 -3.47
N LEU A 92 8.76 -9.50 -2.95
CA LEU A 92 7.80 -8.71 -3.70
C LEU A 92 7.93 -7.25 -3.26
N THR A 93 8.18 -6.36 -4.22
CA THR A 93 8.21 -4.91 -3.98
C THR A 93 7.05 -4.26 -4.72
N ILE A 94 6.32 -3.38 -4.04
CA ILE A 94 5.17 -2.67 -4.60
C ILE A 94 5.32 -1.18 -4.34
N GLU A 95 5.30 -0.41 -5.41
CA GLU A 95 5.19 1.05 -5.39
C GLU A 95 3.72 1.44 -5.23
N LEU A 96 3.41 2.35 -4.32
CA LEU A 96 2.02 2.73 -4.04
C LEU A 96 1.46 3.81 -4.98
N GLU A 97 2.30 4.44 -5.80
CA GLU A 97 1.90 5.47 -6.78
C GLU A 97 1.20 4.88 -8.02
N GLU A 98 1.38 3.59 -8.33
CA GLU A 98 0.84 2.96 -9.56
C GLU A 98 -0.58 2.41 -9.43
N TYR A 99 -1.23 2.55 -8.28
CA TYR A 99 -2.54 1.95 -8.02
C TYR A 99 -3.59 3.01 -7.73
N ASP A 100 -3.97 3.77 -8.76
CA ASP A 100 -5.32 4.32 -8.86
C ASP A 100 -6.15 3.33 -9.71
N LEU A 101 -7.22 2.78 -9.13
CA LEU A 101 -8.11 1.80 -9.78
C LEU A 101 -9.26 2.50 -10.50
#